data_AF-A0A0Q4MWT2-F1
#
_entry.id   AF-A0A0Q4MWT2-F1
#
_cell.length_a   1.000
_cell.length_b   1.000
_cell.length_c   1.000
_cell.angle_alpha   90.00
_cell.angle_beta   90.00
_cell.angle_gamma   90.00
#
_symmetry.space_group_name_H-M   'P 1'
#
loop_
_entity.id
_entity.type
_entity.pdbx_description
1 polymer ?
#
loop_
_entity_poly.entity_id
_entity_poly.type
_entity_poly.pdbx_seq_one_letter_code
_entity_poly.pdbx_strand_id
1 'polypeptide(L)'
;MEYTFTLKYQLAEDAEDRDLLVERLAVAGCDDALIGLGIAGRMALEFMREALSAEQAIESALRQVKSVMPSARLIEVAPDYVGLTDVADLIGVSRQNMRKLMLTHYQSFPLPLSEGNASLWHLADVLGWLEHRGGYRWPPAVQETAQVALNINLSQQIARYHHDDRE
;
A
#
# COMPACT_ATOMS: atom_id res chain seq x y z
N MET A 1 -5.08 -17.45 3.96
CA MET A 1 -5.11 -16.76 2.66
C MET A 1 -3.76 -16.05 2.53
N GLU A 2 -3.23 -15.92 1.32
CA GLU A 2 -1.99 -15.18 1.08
C GLU A 2 -2.33 -13.73 0.71
N TYR A 3 -1.58 -12.79 1.29
CA TYR A 3 -1.75 -11.35 1.09
C TYR A 3 -0.44 -10.74 0.59
N THR A 4 -0.51 -10.00 -0.51
CA THR A 4 0.63 -9.27 -1.07
C THR A 4 0.50 -7.78 -0.78
N PHE A 5 1.48 -7.21 -0.11
CA PHE A 5 1.50 -5.79 0.22
C PHE A 5 2.94 -5.28 0.39
N THR A 6 3.15 -3.98 0.23
CA THR A 6 4.46 -3.36 0.42
C THR A 6 4.41 -2.35 1.56
N LEU A 7 5.31 -2.49 2.52
CA LEU A 7 5.56 -1.44 3.52
C LEU A 7 6.74 -0.58 3.06
N LYS A 8 6.50 0.72 2.88
CA LYS A 8 7.55 1.67 2.49
C LYS A 8 7.96 2.51 3.68
N TYR A 9 9.25 2.54 3.97
CA TYR A 9 9.83 3.23 5.12
C TYR A 9 10.89 4.25 4.73
N GLN A 10 10.99 5.30 5.53
CA GLN A 10 12.17 6.14 5.63
C GLN A 10 13.04 5.62 6.77
N LEU A 11 14.31 5.35 6.45
CA LEU A 11 15.31 4.96 7.45
C LEU A 11 15.87 6.21 8.13
N ALA A 12 16.29 6.07 9.39
CA ALA A 12 17.08 7.10 10.08
C ALA A 12 18.51 7.13 9.52
N GLU A 13 19.23 8.25 9.72
CA GLU A 13 20.62 8.44 9.23
C GLU A 13 21.58 7.35 9.73
N ASP A 14 21.28 6.74 10.87
CA ASP A 14 22.08 5.69 11.52
C ASP A 14 21.77 4.27 11.01
N ALA A 15 21.31 4.12 9.77
CA ALA A 15 20.99 2.80 9.23
C ALA A 15 22.24 1.91 9.29
N GLU A 16 22.19 0.92 10.19
CA GLU A 16 23.15 -0.16 10.37
C GLU A 16 23.56 -0.78 9.03
N ASP A 17 24.62 -1.58 9.06
CA ASP A 17 25.00 -2.45 7.95
C ASP A 17 23.75 -3.12 7.35
N ARG A 18 23.52 -2.87 6.06
CA ARG A 18 22.28 -3.24 5.37
C ARG A 18 22.08 -4.75 5.38
N ASP A 19 23.16 -5.51 5.29
CA ASP A 19 23.12 -6.96 5.29
C ASP A 19 22.69 -7.49 6.67
N LEU A 20 23.25 -6.91 7.74
CA LEU A 20 22.84 -7.22 9.11
C LEU A 20 21.36 -6.87 9.36
N LEU A 21 20.89 -5.75 8.81
CA LEU A 21 19.50 -5.34 8.93
C LEU A 21 18.54 -6.32 8.25
N VAL A 22 18.89 -6.82 7.06
CA VAL A 22 18.13 -7.85 6.35
C VAL A 22 18.06 -9.14 7.18
N GLU A 23 19.18 -9.57 7.76
CA GLU A 23 19.21 -10.76 8.64
C GLU A 23 18.32 -10.58 9.87
N ARG A 24 18.38 -9.41 10.54
CA ARG A 24 17.54 -9.11 11.70
C ARG A 24 16.05 -9.09 11.36
N LEU A 25 15.69 -8.58 10.17
CA LEU A 25 14.30 -8.62 9.68
C LEU A 25 13.82 -10.05 9.44
N ALA A 26 14.65 -10.88 8.82
CA ALA A 26 14.33 -12.30 8.62
C ALA A 26 14.12 -13.02 9.97
N VAL A 27 15.02 -12.82 10.95
CA VAL A 27 14.89 -13.40 12.31
C VAL A 27 13.65 -12.90 13.04
N ALA A 28 13.21 -11.66 12.80
CA ALA A 28 11.97 -11.12 13.36
C ALA A 28 10.69 -11.68 12.69
N GLY A 29 10.83 -12.54 11.68
CA GLY A 29 9.73 -13.16 10.94
C GLY A 29 9.23 -12.31 9.78
N CYS A 30 10.11 -11.52 9.15
CA CYS A 30 9.89 -10.89 7.84
C CYS A 30 10.67 -11.62 6.73
N ASP A 31 10.85 -12.94 6.86
CA ASP A 31 11.51 -13.81 5.89
C ASP A 31 10.65 -14.07 4.63
N ASP A 32 9.37 -13.72 4.71
CA ASP A 32 8.39 -13.72 3.62
C ASP A 32 8.35 -12.40 2.83
N ALA A 33 9.32 -11.51 3.06
CA ALA A 33 9.40 -10.21 2.42
C ALA A 33 10.60 -10.06 1.48
N LEU A 34 10.35 -9.55 0.28
CA LEU A 34 11.39 -9.04 -0.60
C LEU A 34 11.78 -7.62 -0.16
N ILE A 35 13.06 -7.41 0.16
CA ILE A 35 13.57 -6.13 0.63
C ILE A 35 14.22 -5.34 -0.52
N GLY A 36 13.70 -4.14 -0.77
CA GLY A 36 14.20 -3.19 -1.76
C GLY A 36 14.84 -1.95 -1.13
N LEU A 37 16.07 -1.63 -1.54
CA LEU A 37 16.87 -0.48 -1.08
C LEU A 37 17.24 0.48 -2.23
N GLY A 38 16.33 0.66 -3.19
CA GLY A 38 16.60 1.37 -4.45
C GLY A 38 16.83 2.88 -4.33
N ILE A 39 16.42 3.51 -3.22
CA ILE A 39 16.59 4.95 -2.96
C ILE A 39 17.29 5.13 -1.61
N ALA A 40 18.31 5.98 -1.55
CA ALA A 40 19.03 6.27 -0.31
C ALA A 40 18.07 6.75 0.80
N GLY A 41 18.20 6.16 1.98
CA GLY A 41 17.33 6.45 3.13
C GLY A 41 15.90 5.90 3.01
N ARG A 42 15.60 5.07 2.00
CA ARG A 42 14.31 4.41 1.83
C ARG A 42 14.47 2.89 1.82
N MET A 43 13.46 2.21 2.36
CA MET A 43 13.34 0.77 2.30
C MET A 43 11.91 0.41 1.92
N ALA A 44 11.75 -0.55 1.02
CA ALA A 44 10.48 -1.18 0.72
C ALA A 44 10.56 -2.66 1.13
N LEU A 45 9.53 -3.17 1.80
CA LEU A 45 9.39 -4.57 2.14
C LEU A 45 8.11 -5.08 1.48
N GLU A 46 8.24 -5.85 0.41
CA GLU A 46 7.12 -6.48 -0.30
C GLU A 46 6.88 -7.88 0.27
N PHE A 47 5.79 -8.03 1.02
CA PHE A 47 5.42 -9.27 1.69
C PHE A 47 4.55 -10.15 0.78
N MET A 48 4.72 -11.46 0.91
CA MET A 48 3.74 -12.48 0.49
C MET A 48 3.37 -13.30 1.73
N ARG A 49 2.42 -12.79 2.51
CA ARG A 49 2.18 -13.25 3.88
C ARG A 49 0.91 -14.07 3.99
N GLU A 50 1.01 -15.25 4.61
CA GLU A 50 -0.16 -16.02 5.01
C GLU A 50 -0.79 -15.49 6.30
N ALA A 51 -2.10 -15.24 6.26
CA ALA A 51 -2.88 -14.85 7.44
C ALA A 51 -4.37 -15.23 7.31
N LEU A 52 -5.13 -14.98 8.38
CA LEU A 52 -6.59 -15.12 8.39
C LEU A 52 -7.31 -13.88 7.83
N SER A 53 -6.65 -12.71 7.83
CA SER A 53 -7.16 -11.46 7.27
C SER A 53 -6.01 -10.55 6.82
N ALA A 54 -6.29 -9.62 5.91
CA ALA A 54 -5.30 -8.60 5.50
C ALA A 54 -4.83 -7.74 6.69
N GLU A 55 -5.73 -7.45 7.64
CA GLU A 55 -5.42 -6.72 8.87
C GLU A 55 -4.36 -7.44 9.69
N GLN A 56 -4.55 -8.74 9.95
CA GLN A 56 -3.55 -9.54 10.68
C GLN A 56 -2.22 -9.62 9.93
N ALA A 57 -2.25 -9.75 8.60
CA ALA A 57 -1.04 -9.81 7.78
C ALA A 57 -0.23 -8.51 7.90
N ILE A 58 -0.88 -7.36 7.70
CA ILE A 58 -0.21 -6.05 7.70
C ILE A 58 0.19 -5.64 9.12
N GLU A 59 -0.66 -5.83 10.13
CA GLU A 59 -0.32 -5.47 11.52
C GLU A 59 0.83 -6.30 12.10
N SER A 60 0.89 -7.59 11.77
CA SER A 60 2.02 -8.43 12.17
C SER A 60 3.32 -7.95 11.54
N ALA A 61 3.29 -7.63 10.24
CA ALA A 61 4.46 -7.10 9.52
C ALA A 61 4.92 -5.76 10.10
N LEU A 62 3.98 -4.84 10.35
CA LEU A 62 4.27 -3.55 10.99
C LEU A 62 4.93 -3.72 12.36
N ARG A 63 4.43 -4.65 13.20
CA ARG A 63 5.02 -4.94 14.52
C ARG A 63 6.43 -5.50 14.42
N GLN A 64 6.66 -6.46 13.52
CA GLN A 64 7.97 -7.07 13.34
C GLN A 64 8.98 -6.04 12.81
N VAL A 65 8.61 -5.26 11.79
CA VAL A 65 9.46 -4.19 11.28
C VAL A 65 9.78 -3.14 12.36
N LYS A 66 8.78 -2.74 13.16
CA LYS A 66 8.97 -1.80 14.28
C LYS A 66 9.93 -2.34 15.34
N SER A 67 9.94 -3.64 15.58
CA SER A 67 10.84 -4.27 16.56
C SER A 67 12.31 -4.23 16.13
N VAL A 68 12.57 -4.27 14.81
CA VAL A 68 13.93 -4.23 14.26
C VAL A 68 14.37 -2.79 14.01
N MET A 69 13.47 -1.96 13.46
CA MET A 69 13.72 -0.58 13.05
C MET A 69 12.77 0.41 13.77
N PRO A 70 12.93 0.61 15.10
CA PRO A 70 11.99 1.44 15.88
C PRO A 70 11.95 2.91 15.42
N SER A 71 13.06 3.43 14.92
CA SER A 71 13.22 4.80 14.43
C SER A 71 12.80 4.99 12.96
N ALA A 72 12.52 3.91 12.23
CA ALA A 72 12.06 4.04 10.84
C ALA A 72 10.64 4.62 10.80
N ARG A 73 10.41 5.53 9.86
CA ARG A 73 9.11 6.18 9.67
C ARG A 73 8.38 5.52 8.51
N LEU A 74 7.19 4.98 8.76
CA LEU A 74 6.34 4.49 7.69
C LEU A 74 5.96 5.66 6.77
N ILE A 75 6.08 5.43 5.48
CA ILE A 75 5.71 6.37 4.42
C ILE A 75 4.34 5.99 3.87
N GLU A 76 4.16 4.72 3.54
CA GLU A 76 2.99 4.21 2.83
C GLU A 76 2.89 2.69 2.99
N VAL A 77 1.66 2.18 3.06
CA VAL A 77 1.32 0.79 2.78
C VAL A 77 0.71 0.71 1.38
N ALA A 78 1.24 -0.14 0.52
CA ALA A 78 0.71 -0.40 -0.82
C ALA A 78 0.13 -1.82 -0.90
N PRO A 79 -0.87 -2.10 -1.77
CA PRO A 79 -1.44 -1.17 -2.74
C PRO A 79 -2.51 -0.25 -2.14
N ASP A 80 -2.39 1.06 -2.40
CA ASP A 80 -3.42 2.06 -2.07
C ASP A 80 -3.49 3.15 -3.15
N TYR A 81 -2.44 3.95 -3.31
CA TYR A 81 -2.41 5.01 -4.32
C TYR A 81 -2.17 4.45 -5.71
N VAL A 82 -3.17 4.55 -6.59
CA VAL A 82 -3.15 3.96 -7.92
C VAL A 82 -3.55 4.96 -9.00
N GLY A 83 -2.93 4.84 -10.17
CA GLY A 83 -3.41 5.44 -11.41
C GLY A 83 -4.31 4.47 -12.18
N LEU A 84 -4.88 4.96 -13.29
CA LEU A 84 -5.71 4.13 -14.17
C LEU A 84 -4.97 2.96 -14.81
N THR A 85 -3.64 3.05 -14.94
CA THR A 85 -2.82 1.94 -15.47
C THR A 85 -2.79 0.80 -14.46
N ASP A 86 -2.48 1.08 -13.20
CA ASP A 86 -2.36 0.05 -12.15
C ASP A 86 -3.67 -0.70 -11.97
N VAL A 87 -4.80 0.04 -11.97
CA VAL A 87 -6.14 -0.58 -11.91
C VAL A 87 -6.43 -1.41 -13.15
N ALA A 88 -6.07 -0.92 -14.33
CA ALA A 88 -6.32 -1.63 -15.59
C ALA A 88 -5.56 -2.96 -15.63
N ASP A 89 -4.29 -2.95 -15.23
CA ASP A 89 -3.45 -4.14 -15.17
C ASP A 89 -4.00 -5.14 -14.15
N LEU A 90 -4.44 -4.67 -12.98
CA LEU A 90 -5.04 -5.50 -11.93
C LEU A 90 -6.30 -6.25 -12.40
N ILE A 91 -7.19 -5.57 -13.13
CA ILE A 91 -8.46 -6.17 -13.59
C ILE A 91 -8.38 -6.77 -15.01
N GLY A 92 -7.20 -6.77 -15.63
CA GLY A 92 -6.95 -7.38 -16.93
C GLY A 92 -7.57 -6.64 -18.13
N VAL A 93 -7.65 -5.31 -18.08
CA VAL A 93 -8.12 -4.47 -19.20
C VAL A 93 -7.05 -3.47 -19.64
N SER A 94 -7.27 -2.78 -20.76
CA SER A 94 -6.34 -1.73 -21.18
C SER A 94 -6.56 -0.43 -20.40
N ARG A 95 -5.48 0.35 -20.21
CA ARG A 95 -5.57 1.72 -19.67
C ARG A 95 -6.59 2.59 -20.43
N GLN A 96 -6.67 2.45 -21.75
CA GLN A 96 -7.65 3.18 -22.57
C GLN A 96 -9.09 2.78 -22.23
N ASN A 97 -9.33 1.49 -21.93
CA ASN A 97 -10.62 1.00 -21.46
C ASN A 97 -10.99 1.66 -20.11
N MET A 98 -10.07 1.65 -19.14
CA MET A 98 -10.29 2.31 -17.84
C MET A 98 -10.54 3.80 -17.95
N ARG A 99 -9.76 4.50 -18.79
CA ARG A 99 -9.99 5.93 -19.06
C ARG A 99 -11.36 6.18 -19.68
N LYS A 100 -11.79 5.34 -20.62
CA LYS A 100 -13.12 5.46 -21.23
C LYS A 100 -14.22 5.25 -20.18
N LEU A 101 -14.08 4.26 -19.29
CA LEU A 101 -15.03 4.01 -18.21
C LEU A 101 -15.16 5.21 -17.27
N MET A 102 -14.02 5.74 -16.80
CA MET A 102 -13.98 6.94 -15.96
C MET A 102 -14.71 8.12 -16.62
N LEU A 103 -14.39 8.43 -17.88
CA LEU A 103 -15.00 9.56 -18.61
C LEU A 103 -16.50 9.35 -18.88
N THR A 104 -16.91 8.12 -19.19
CA THR A 104 -18.32 7.80 -19.45
C THR A 104 -19.17 7.89 -18.18
N HIS A 105 -18.55 7.68 -17.02
CA HIS A 105 -19.25 7.56 -15.74
C HIS A 105 -18.72 8.51 -14.67
N TYR A 106 -18.25 9.68 -15.11
CA TYR A 106 -17.55 10.68 -14.29
C TYR A 106 -18.32 11.14 -13.05
N GLN A 107 -19.66 11.10 -13.07
CA GLN A 107 -20.49 11.46 -11.91
C GLN A 107 -20.46 10.43 -10.78
N SER A 108 -20.22 9.17 -11.11
CA SER A 108 -20.24 8.05 -10.16
C SER A 108 -18.84 7.51 -9.87
N PHE A 109 -17.89 7.74 -10.76
CA PHE A 109 -16.52 7.29 -10.59
C PHE A 109 -15.89 7.98 -9.37
N PRO A 110 -15.07 7.29 -8.57
CA PRO A 110 -14.46 7.90 -7.38
C PRO A 110 -13.70 9.19 -7.70
N LEU A 111 -13.78 10.15 -6.78
CA LEU A 111 -13.00 11.37 -6.89
C LEU A 111 -11.50 11.04 -6.74
N PRO A 112 -10.63 11.67 -7.54
CA PRO A 112 -9.20 11.50 -7.36
C PRO A 112 -8.75 12.13 -6.04
N LEU A 113 -7.81 11.46 -5.38
CA LEU A 113 -7.05 12.01 -4.24
C LEU A 113 -6.18 13.19 -4.69
N SER A 114 -5.61 13.09 -5.88
CA SER A 114 -4.76 14.13 -6.46
C SER A 114 -4.98 14.22 -7.96
N GLU A 115 -5.04 15.45 -8.47
CA GLU A 115 -5.13 15.76 -9.89
C GLU A 115 -3.88 16.56 -10.30
N GLY A 116 -2.79 15.84 -10.55
CA GLY A 116 -1.50 16.40 -11.00
C GLY A 116 -1.07 15.85 -12.37
N ASN A 117 0.25 15.67 -12.58
CA ASN A 117 0.77 15.03 -13.80
C ASN A 117 0.19 13.62 -14.03
N ALA A 118 -0.10 12.91 -12.94
CA ALA A 118 -0.91 11.71 -12.94
C ALA A 118 -2.03 11.90 -11.91
N SER A 119 -3.25 11.53 -12.28
CA SER A 119 -4.35 11.44 -11.33
C SER A 119 -4.20 10.18 -10.49
N LEU A 120 -4.39 10.31 -9.18
CA LEU A 120 -4.29 9.21 -8.23
C LEU A 120 -5.62 9.01 -7.51
N TRP A 121 -5.94 7.74 -7.26
CA TRP A 121 -7.09 7.32 -6.47
C TRP A 121 -6.64 6.34 -5.39
N HIS A 122 -7.49 6.16 -4.40
CA HIS A 122 -7.43 4.99 -3.55
C HIS A 122 -7.92 3.76 -4.31
N LEU A 123 -7.15 2.67 -4.27
CA LEU A 123 -7.50 1.43 -4.94
C LEU A 123 -8.82 0.87 -4.42
N ALA A 124 -9.03 0.91 -3.09
CA ALA A 124 -10.24 0.41 -2.45
C ALA A 124 -11.51 1.06 -3.01
N ASP A 125 -11.50 2.38 -3.24
CA ASP A 125 -12.63 3.12 -3.80
C ASP A 125 -12.93 2.72 -5.24
N VAL A 126 -11.89 2.58 -6.06
CA VAL A 126 -12.04 2.19 -7.47
C VAL A 126 -12.53 0.75 -7.60
N LEU A 127 -12.00 -0.17 -6.79
CA LEU A 127 -12.47 -1.55 -6.77
C LEU A 127 -13.90 -1.65 -6.25
N GLY A 128 -14.25 -0.91 -5.19
CA GLY A 128 -15.63 -0.83 -4.69
C GLY A 128 -16.58 -0.33 -5.79
N TRP A 129 -16.21 0.70 -6.53
CA TRP A 129 -17.01 1.18 -7.67
C TRP A 129 -17.16 0.14 -8.79
N LEU A 130 -16.07 -0.56 -9.14
CA LEU A 130 -16.09 -1.61 -10.16
C LEU A 130 -16.95 -2.82 -9.74
N GLU A 131 -16.93 -3.19 -8.45
CA GLU A 131 -17.72 -4.29 -7.91
C GLU A 131 -19.23 -4.01 -8.06
N HIS A 132 -19.66 -2.80 -7.71
CA HIS A 132 -21.07 -2.38 -7.85
C HIS A 132 -21.58 -2.42 -9.30
N ARG A 133 -20.68 -2.31 -10.28
CA ARG A 133 -21.03 -2.42 -11.70
C ARG A 133 -21.14 -3.85 -12.19
N GLY A 134 -20.44 -4.77 -11.54
CA GLY A 134 -20.32 -6.15 -11.97
C GLY A 134 -19.46 -6.32 -13.22
N GLY A 135 -19.16 -7.58 -13.54
CA GLY A 135 -18.40 -7.97 -14.74
C GLY A 135 -16.88 -7.97 -14.56
N TYR A 136 -16.37 -7.55 -13.40
CA TYR A 136 -14.96 -7.63 -13.04
C TYR A 136 -14.75 -8.63 -11.91
N ARG A 137 -13.57 -9.27 -11.89
CA ARG A 137 -13.18 -10.21 -10.83
C ARG A 137 -11.72 -10.00 -10.48
N TRP A 138 -11.45 -10.01 -9.19
CA TRP A 138 -10.11 -10.02 -8.61
C TRP A 138 -10.12 -10.93 -7.37
N PRO A 139 -8.96 -11.39 -6.89
CA PRO A 139 -8.89 -12.15 -5.66
C PRO A 139 -9.42 -11.33 -4.46
N PRO A 140 -10.22 -11.92 -3.55
CA PRO A 140 -10.73 -11.22 -2.36
C PRO A 140 -9.63 -10.58 -1.52
N ALA A 141 -8.45 -11.23 -1.45
CA ALA A 141 -7.26 -10.73 -0.79
C ALA A 141 -6.88 -9.30 -1.25
N VAL A 142 -7.06 -8.98 -2.54
CA VAL A 142 -6.72 -7.66 -3.08
C VAL A 142 -7.64 -6.58 -2.51
N GLN A 143 -8.95 -6.85 -2.44
CA GLN A 143 -9.93 -5.92 -1.87
C GLN A 143 -9.64 -5.67 -0.39
N GLU A 144 -9.43 -6.74 0.38
CA GLU A 144 -9.10 -6.64 1.81
C GLU A 144 -7.81 -5.87 2.04
N THR A 145 -6.76 -6.16 1.26
CA THR A 145 -5.46 -5.49 1.37
C THR A 145 -5.57 -4.01 1.06
N ALA A 146 -6.25 -3.65 -0.04
CA ALA A 146 -6.44 -2.26 -0.43
C ALA A 146 -7.21 -1.47 0.65
N GLN A 147 -8.23 -2.09 1.27
CA GLN A 147 -9.00 -1.46 2.33
C GLN A 147 -8.17 -1.21 3.60
N VAL A 148 -7.36 -2.19 4.01
CA VAL A 148 -6.50 -2.05 5.19
C VAL A 148 -5.36 -1.04 4.93
N ALA A 149 -4.75 -1.08 3.73
CA ALA A 149 -3.72 -0.13 3.33
C ALA A 149 -4.25 1.32 3.36
N LEU A 150 -5.43 1.56 2.78
CA LEU A 150 -6.13 2.86 2.85
C LEU A 150 -6.29 3.33 4.30
N ASN A 151 -6.83 2.48 5.18
CA ASN A 151 -7.10 2.84 6.57
C ASN A 151 -5.82 3.24 7.32
N ILE A 152 -4.72 2.50 7.10
CA ILE A 152 -3.42 2.79 7.71
C ILE A 152 -2.84 4.08 7.15
N ASN A 153 -2.89 4.29 5.83
CA ASN A 153 -2.36 5.49 5.19
C ASN A 153 -3.10 6.75 5.64
N LEU A 154 -4.44 6.71 5.71
CA LEU A 154 -5.24 7.81 6.24
C LEU A 154 -4.89 8.10 7.71
N SER A 155 -4.82 7.06 8.53
CA SER A 155 -4.45 7.20 9.95
C SER A 155 -3.06 7.83 10.13
N GLN A 156 -2.10 7.46 9.28
CA GLN A 156 -0.76 8.03 9.28
C GLN A 156 -0.77 9.51 8.85
N GLN A 157 -1.53 9.87 7.81
CA GLN A 157 -1.65 11.25 7.36
C GLN A 157 -2.29 12.14 8.43
N ILE A 158 -3.38 11.68 9.04
CA ILE A 158 -4.04 12.33 10.17
C ILE A 158 -3.03 12.54 11.30
N ALA A 159 -2.33 11.48 11.73
CA ALA A 159 -1.34 11.58 12.80
C ALA A 159 -0.18 12.55 12.47
N ARG A 160 0.25 12.59 11.20
CA ARG A 160 1.33 13.48 10.75
C ARG A 160 0.95 14.96 10.87
N TYR A 161 -0.27 15.33 10.48
CA TYR A 161 -0.68 16.74 10.44
C TYR A 161 -1.43 17.22 11.70
N HIS A 162 -2.08 16.33 12.45
CA HIS A 162 -2.67 16.70 13.74
C HIS A 162 -1.65 16.91 14.87
N HIS A 163 -0.40 16.46 14.69
CA HIS A 163 0.67 16.72 15.65
C HIS A 163 1.21 18.16 15.56
N ASP A 164 1.12 18.80 14.39
CA ASP A 164 1.65 20.16 14.13
C ASP A 164 0.72 21.29 14.60
N ASP A 165 -0.55 21.02 14.91
CA ASP A 165 -1.53 22.05 15.35
C ASP A 165 -1.52 22.34 16.88
N ARG A 166 -0.53 21.82 17.63
CA ARG A 166 -0.46 21.95 19.10
C ARG A 166 0.84 22.54 19.66
N GLU A 167 1.63 23.23 18.85
CA GLU A 167 2.76 24.08 19.30
C GLU A 167 2.45 25.57 19.11
#